data_AF-A0A0S4XN91-F1
#
_entry.id   AF-A0A0S4XN91-F1
#
_cell.length_a   1.000
_cell.length_b   1.000
_cell.length_c   1.000
_cell.angle_alpha   90.00
_cell.angle_beta   90.00
_cell.angle_gamma   90.00
#
_symmetry.space_group_name_H-M   'P 1'
#
loop_
_entity.id
_entity.type
_entity.pdbx_description
1 polymer ?
#
loop_
_entity_poly.entity_id
_entity_poly.type
_entity_poly.pdbx_seq_one_letter_code
_entity_poly.pdbx_strand_id
1 'polypeptide(L)'
;MANYKRMFLDGYSYFITVVTHNREPILIENINILRNSFRESKRYYKYDIEAICVLPDHFHMIITPFDVKDYPNIIKSIKYNFTTKYKINNDVSQSFSRHKKKMQPVWQKRYYEHTIRSQKDLYEKMEYIKNNPIKHGLVNVWNEWEYSSFMF
;
A
#
# COMPACT_ATOMS: atom_id res chain seq x y z
N MET A 1 3.89 12.79 20.25
CA MET A 1 3.32 12.90 18.89
C MET A 1 4.46 13.11 17.90
N ALA A 2 4.50 12.38 16.78
CA ALA A 2 5.53 12.62 15.77
C ALA A 2 5.28 13.97 15.08
N ASN A 3 6.22 14.92 15.20
CA ASN A 3 6.23 16.22 14.53
C ASN A 3 6.61 16.09 13.04
N TYR A 4 6.06 15.09 12.37
CA TYR A 4 6.33 14.85 10.95
C TYR A 4 5.49 15.80 10.10
N LYS A 5 6.16 16.60 9.26
CA LYS A 5 5.53 17.50 8.30
C LYS A 5 5.69 16.92 6.90
N ARG A 6 4.56 16.72 6.23
CA ARG A 6 4.50 16.26 4.84
C ARG A 6 5.18 17.26 3.91
N MET A 7 6.02 16.73 3.03
CA MET A 7 6.62 17.52 1.97
C MET A 7 5.81 17.37 0.68
N PHE A 8 5.67 18.48 -0.03
CA PHE A 8 4.95 18.57 -1.30
C PHE A 8 5.91 19.24 -2.29
N LEU A 9 6.63 18.43 -3.07
CA LEU A 9 7.57 18.88 -4.10
C LEU A 9 7.09 18.37 -5.47
N ASP A 10 6.82 19.29 -6.39
CA ASP A 10 6.31 18.97 -7.72
C ASP A 10 7.32 18.16 -8.55
N GLY A 11 6.85 17.12 -9.23
CA GLY A 11 7.69 16.25 -10.05
C GLY A 11 8.54 15.23 -9.27
N TYR A 12 8.38 15.14 -7.95
CA TYR A 12 9.12 14.17 -7.13
C TYR A 12 8.32 12.88 -6.92
N SER A 13 9.05 11.77 -6.81
CA SER A 13 8.49 10.47 -6.40
C SER A 13 8.48 10.32 -4.88
N TYR A 14 7.57 9.48 -4.39
CA TYR A 14 7.33 9.24 -2.97
C TYR A 14 7.36 7.75 -2.68
N PHE A 15 8.27 7.33 -1.81
CA PHE A 15 8.23 6.01 -1.20
C PHE A 15 7.19 5.99 -0.08
N ILE A 16 6.28 5.02 -0.10
CA ILE A 16 5.14 4.95 0.79
C ILE A 16 5.04 3.54 1.38
N THR A 17 4.77 3.46 2.68
CA THR A 17 4.43 2.22 3.38
C THR A 17 3.04 2.33 3.99
N VAL A 18 2.14 1.41 3.62
CA VAL A 18 0.78 1.33 4.17
C VAL A 18 0.64 -0.01 4.90
N VAL A 19 0.21 0.05 6.16
CA VAL A 19 0.12 -1.13 7.05
C VAL A 19 -1.31 -1.32 7.53
N THR A 20 -1.76 -2.56 7.54
CA THR A 20 -3.04 -2.98 8.14
C THR A 20 -3.04 -2.77 9.65
N HIS A 21 -4.22 -2.61 10.24
CA HIS A 21 -4.33 -2.49 11.69
C HIS A 21 -3.86 -3.78 12.37
N ASN A 22 -3.10 -3.65 13.44
CA ASN A 22 -2.47 -4.77 14.17
C ASN A 22 -1.68 -5.76 13.30
N ARG A 23 -1.26 -5.34 12.09
CA ARG A 23 -0.57 -6.21 11.13
C ARG A 23 -1.37 -7.47 10.77
N GLU A 24 -2.70 -7.36 10.68
CA GLU A 24 -3.54 -8.46 10.23
C GLU A 24 -3.20 -8.84 8.76
N PRO A 25 -2.93 -10.12 8.45
CA PRO A 25 -2.41 -10.56 7.14
C PRO A 25 -3.50 -10.70 6.06
N ILE A 26 -4.29 -9.66 5.83
CA ILE A 26 -5.51 -9.70 5.00
C ILE A 26 -5.32 -9.27 3.54
N LEU A 27 -4.13 -8.84 3.13
CA LEU A 27 -3.95 -8.22 1.80
C LEU A 27 -3.85 -9.25 0.68
N ILE A 28 -3.11 -10.34 0.89
CA ILE A 28 -2.85 -11.35 -0.14
C ILE A 28 -4.11 -12.18 -0.43
N GLU A 29 -4.80 -12.65 0.63
CA GLU A 29 -6.09 -13.33 0.49
C GLU A 29 -7.16 -12.46 -0.21
N ASN A 30 -7.02 -11.12 -0.15
CA ASN A 30 -7.93 -10.16 -0.77
C ASN A 30 -7.25 -9.36 -1.90
N ILE A 31 -6.25 -9.93 -2.57
CA ILE A 31 -5.41 -9.20 -3.54
C ILE A 31 -6.23 -8.57 -4.67
N ASN A 32 -7.31 -9.21 -5.10
CA ASN A 32 -8.20 -8.68 -6.14
C ASN A 32 -8.94 -7.42 -5.69
N ILE A 33 -9.33 -7.35 -4.41
CA ILE A 33 -9.92 -6.14 -3.82
C ILE A 33 -8.87 -5.02 -3.81
N LEU A 34 -7.64 -5.33 -3.42
CA LEU A 34 -6.54 -4.35 -3.41
C LEU A 34 -6.24 -3.84 -4.82
N ARG A 35 -6.04 -4.73 -5.79
CA ARG A 35 -5.83 -4.37 -7.21
C ARG A 35 -6.97 -3.49 -7.74
N ASN A 36 -8.22 -3.82 -7.45
CA ASN A 36 -9.36 -2.99 -7.82
C ASN A 36 -9.36 -1.63 -7.11
N SER A 37 -8.89 -1.55 -5.87
CA SER A 37 -8.77 -0.28 -5.14
C SER A 37 -7.74 0.66 -5.77
N PHE A 38 -6.64 0.12 -6.30
CA PHE A 38 -5.69 0.88 -7.13
C PHE A 38 -6.34 1.34 -8.45
N ARG A 39 -7.09 0.47 -9.13
CA ARG A 39 -7.81 0.82 -10.36
C ARG A 39 -8.81 1.95 -10.14
N GLU A 40 -9.61 1.89 -9.07
CA GLU A 40 -10.53 2.96 -8.71
C GLU A 40 -9.79 4.26 -8.40
N SER A 41 -8.68 4.21 -7.67
CA SER A 41 -7.84 5.40 -7.42
C SER A 41 -7.35 6.05 -8.73
N LYS A 42 -6.88 5.25 -9.70
CA LYS A 42 -6.42 5.72 -11.02
C LYS A 42 -7.51 6.38 -11.87
N ARG A 43 -8.80 6.15 -11.57
CA ARG A 43 -9.91 6.84 -12.25
C ARG A 43 -10.04 8.31 -11.83
N TYR A 44 -9.61 8.65 -10.62
CA TYR A 44 -9.75 9.99 -10.05
C TYR A 44 -8.42 10.77 -9.98
N TYR A 45 -7.29 10.07 -9.88
CA TYR A 45 -5.97 10.68 -9.71
C TYR A 45 -5.00 10.20 -10.78
N LYS A 46 -4.23 11.13 -11.33
CA LYS A 46 -3.12 10.83 -12.25
C LYS A 46 -1.83 10.72 -11.47
N TYR A 47 -1.19 9.56 -11.55
CA TYR A 47 0.09 9.27 -10.92
C TYR A 47 0.70 8.06 -11.60
N ASP A 48 2.01 7.85 -11.47
CA ASP A 48 2.69 6.62 -11.86
C ASP A 48 3.05 5.76 -10.64
N ILE A 49 3.23 4.47 -10.87
CA ILE A 49 3.69 3.52 -9.85
C ILE A 49 5.01 2.96 -10.38
N GLU A 50 6.13 3.44 -9.85
CA GLU A 50 7.48 3.04 -10.29
C GLU A 50 7.86 1.66 -9.77
N ALA A 51 7.40 1.33 -8.56
CA ALA A 51 7.62 0.05 -7.92
C ALA A 51 6.53 -0.23 -6.88
N ILE A 52 6.12 -1.48 -6.74
CA ILE A 52 5.22 -1.92 -5.66
C ILE A 52 5.55 -3.36 -5.24
N CYS A 53 5.47 -3.63 -3.94
CA CYS A 53 5.45 -4.97 -3.39
C CYS A 53 4.41 -5.04 -2.27
N VAL A 54 3.49 -6.00 -2.40
CA VAL A 54 2.43 -6.28 -1.43
C VAL A 54 2.85 -7.49 -0.61
N LEU A 55 2.82 -7.34 0.72
CA LEU A 55 3.01 -8.40 1.70
C LEU A 55 1.66 -8.72 2.37
N PRO A 56 1.56 -9.79 3.19
CA PRO A 56 0.30 -10.16 3.83
C PRO A 56 -0.40 -9.03 4.59
N ASP A 57 0.35 -8.22 5.33
CA ASP A 57 -0.18 -7.21 6.26
C ASP A 57 0.15 -5.76 5.87
N HIS A 58 0.99 -5.53 4.85
CA HIS A 58 1.37 -4.19 4.40
C HIS A 58 1.82 -4.19 2.95
N PHE A 59 1.97 -3.00 2.37
CA PHE A 59 2.64 -2.86 1.08
C PHE A 59 3.56 -1.66 1.08
N HIS A 60 4.59 -1.76 0.26
CA HIS A 60 5.50 -0.68 -0.09
C HIS A 60 5.31 -0.30 -1.55
N MET A 61 5.36 0.99 -1.85
CA MET A 61 5.34 1.46 -3.23
C MET A 61 6.10 2.76 -3.41
N ILE A 62 6.51 3.02 -4.64
CA ILE A 62 6.99 4.32 -5.09
C ILE A 62 5.97 4.85 -6.08
N ILE A 63 5.46 6.05 -5.82
CA ILE A 63 4.53 6.73 -6.72
C ILE A 63 5.06 8.09 -7.14
N THR A 64 4.76 8.49 -8.36
CA THR A 64 5.05 9.82 -8.91
C THR A 64 3.70 10.48 -9.20
N PRO A 65 3.15 11.32 -8.30
CA PRO A 65 1.87 11.98 -8.54
C PRO A 65 2.01 13.09 -9.59
N PHE A 66 1.00 13.27 -10.44
CA PHE A 66 0.97 14.38 -11.40
C PHE A 66 0.79 15.73 -10.68
N ASP A 67 -0.17 15.80 -9.75
CA ASP A 67 -0.28 16.89 -8.77
C ASP A 67 0.23 16.39 -7.42
N VAL A 68 1.26 17.02 -6.89
CA VAL A 68 1.85 16.61 -5.61
C VAL A 68 0.88 16.65 -4.44
N LYS A 69 -0.14 17.51 -4.48
CA LYS A 69 -1.14 17.61 -3.42
C LYS A 69 -2.04 16.37 -3.37
N ASP A 70 -2.00 15.53 -4.40
CA ASP A 70 -2.85 14.35 -4.51
C ASP A 70 -2.27 13.09 -3.89
N TYR A 71 -0.97 12.97 -3.59
CA TYR A 71 -0.47 11.72 -2.98
C TYR A 71 -1.23 11.33 -1.70
N PRO A 72 -1.63 12.25 -0.78
CA PRO A 72 -2.47 11.89 0.35
C PRO A 72 -3.86 11.38 -0.06
N ASN A 73 -4.45 11.97 -1.09
CA ASN A 73 -5.77 11.61 -1.61
C ASN A 73 -5.74 10.26 -2.33
N ILE A 74 -4.66 9.97 -3.05
CA ILE A 74 -4.37 8.66 -3.65
C ILE A 74 -4.36 7.58 -2.56
N ILE A 75 -3.58 7.78 -1.48
CA ILE A 75 -3.53 6.79 -0.39
C ILE A 75 -4.88 6.65 0.31
N LYS A 76 -5.57 7.76 0.56
CA LYS A 76 -6.92 7.76 1.15
C LYS A 76 -7.90 6.96 0.28
N SER A 77 -7.88 7.18 -1.04
CA SER A 77 -8.74 6.50 -2.00
C SER A 77 -8.51 5.00 -2.02
N ILE A 78 -7.24 4.55 -2.09
CA ILE A 78 -6.90 3.13 -2.06
C ILE A 78 -7.39 2.47 -0.77
N LYS A 79 -7.10 3.09 0.39
CA LYS A 79 -7.53 2.58 1.71
C LYS A 79 -9.04 2.51 1.86
N TYR A 80 -9.75 3.53 1.38
CA TYR A 80 -11.20 3.61 1.43
C TYR A 80 -11.85 2.52 0.57
N ASN A 81 -11.46 2.41 -0.70
CA ASN A 81 -12.01 1.43 -1.62
C ASN A 81 -11.79 -0.01 -1.13
N PHE A 82 -10.60 -0.31 -0.60
CA PHE A 82 -10.32 -1.62 -0.03
C PHE A 82 -11.20 -1.90 1.19
N THR A 83 -11.32 -0.95 2.11
CA THR A 83 -12.13 -1.12 3.33
C THR A 83 -13.60 -1.38 3.01
N THR A 84 -14.17 -0.61 2.10
CA THR A 84 -15.59 -0.74 1.71
C THR A 84 -15.86 -2.10 1.09
N LYS A 85 -15.03 -2.54 0.14
CA LYS A 85 -15.21 -3.83 -0.55
C LYS A 85 -14.89 -5.04 0.34
N TYR A 86 -13.85 -4.94 1.17
CA TYR A 86 -13.50 -5.98 2.14
C TYR A 86 -14.65 -6.26 3.11
N LYS A 87 -15.32 -5.22 3.62
CA LYS A 87 -16.48 -5.38 4.51
C LYS A 87 -17.67 -6.06 3.83
N ILE A 88 -18.01 -5.65 2.60
CA ILE A 88 -19.12 -6.26 1.83
C ILE A 88 -18.91 -7.78 1.66
N ASN A 89 -17.71 -8.20 1.28
CA ASN A 89 -17.42 -9.62 1.04
C ASN A 89 -17.42 -10.47 2.32
N ASN A 90 -17.13 -9.87 3.47
CA ASN A 90 -17.07 -10.58 4.75
C ASN A 90 -18.40 -10.55 5.53
N ASP A 91 -19.42 -9.86 5.02
CA ASP A 91 -20.72 -9.67 5.69
C ASP A 91 -21.73 -10.81 5.46
N VAL A 92 -21.44 -11.75 4.55
CA VAL A 92 -22.40 -12.76 4.04
C VAL A 92 -22.63 -13.96 4.99
N SER A 93 -21.87 -14.09 6.10
CA SER A 93 -22.06 -15.18 7.07
C SER A 93 -21.67 -14.72 8.49
N GLN A 94 -22.63 -14.44 9.37
CA GLN A 94 -22.33 -13.78 10.65
C GLN A 94 -22.24 -14.73 11.85
N SER A 95 -21.07 -14.76 12.49
CA SER A 95 -20.85 -15.22 13.87
C SER A 95 -20.41 -14.05 14.77
N PHE A 96 -20.68 -14.15 16.07
CA PHE A 96 -20.41 -13.09 17.07
C PHE A 96 -18.95 -12.58 17.07
N SER A 97 -17.98 -13.48 16.84
CA SER A 97 -16.55 -13.14 16.78
C SER A 97 -16.22 -12.18 15.61
N ARG A 98 -16.88 -12.34 14.47
CA ARG A 98 -16.68 -11.47 13.28
C ARG A 98 -17.34 -10.10 13.44
N HIS A 99 -18.38 -9.99 14.28
CA HIS A 99 -19.02 -8.70 14.60
C HIS A 99 -18.03 -7.74 15.30
N LYS A 100 -17.17 -8.26 16.18
CA LYS A 100 -16.10 -7.50 16.83
C LYS A 100 -15.03 -7.03 15.84
N LYS A 101 -14.70 -7.83 14.82
CA LYS A 101 -13.79 -7.43 13.72
C LYS A 101 -14.37 -6.28 12.87
N LYS A 102 -15.69 -6.17 12.69
CA LYS A 102 -16.30 -5.04 11.93
C LYS A 102 -16.08 -3.68 12.58
N MET A 103 -15.94 -3.63 13.90
CA MET A 103 -15.65 -2.39 14.65
C MET A 103 -14.16 -2.02 14.63
N GLN A 104 -13.28 -2.95 14.25
CA GLN A 104 -11.85 -2.68 14.18
C GLN A 104 -11.52 -1.93 12.87
N PRO A 105 -10.60 -0.96 12.91
CA PRO A 105 -10.11 -0.32 11.70
C PRO A 105 -9.35 -1.35 10.85
N VAL A 106 -9.48 -1.26 9.53
CA VAL A 106 -8.73 -2.14 8.59
C VAL A 106 -7.26 -1.73 8.49
N TRP A 107 -6.99 -0.43 8.62
CA TRP A 107 -5.67 0.16 8.41
C TRP A 107 -5.15 0.85 9.66
N GLN A 108 -3.83 0.98 9.78
CA GLN A 108 -3.26 1.96 10.69
C GLN A 108 -3.69 3.39 10.30
N LYS A 109 -3.82 4.28 11.29
CA LYS A 109 -4.38 5.65 11.10
C LYS A 109 -3.59 6.49 10.09
N ARG A 110 -2.27 6.30 9.99
CA ARG A 110 -1.38 7.00 9.06
C ARG A 110 -0.68 6.00 8.13
N TYR A 111 0.16 6.52 7.26
CA TYR A 111 1.12 5.77 6.45
C TYR A 111 2.48 6.45 6.63
N TYR A 112 3.56 5.72 6.33
CA TYR A 112 4.90 6.31 6.26
C TYR A 112 5.16 6.79 4.85
N GLU A 113 5.80 7.93 4.71
CA GLU A 113 6.22 8.50 3.45
C GLU A 113 7.63 9.10 3.50
N HIS A 114 8.37 8.92 2.42
CA HIS A 114 9.70 9.48 2.19
C HIS A 114 9.77 10.04 0.77
N THR A 115 10.12 11.31 0.62
CA THR A 115 10.30 11.94 -0.69
C THR A 115 11.65 11.53 -1.26
N ILE A 116 11.64 11.01 -2.49
CA ILE A 116 12.82 10.54 -3.19
C ILE A 116 13.53 11.73 -3.82
N ARG A 117 14.72 12.08 -3.34
CA ARG A 117 15.41 13.33 -3.72
C ARG A 117 16.51 13.16 -4.75
N SER A 118 16.83 11.94 -5.15
CA SER A 118 17.88 11.64 -6.12
C SER A 118 17.67 10.28 -6.77
N GLN A 119 18.34 10.06 -7.89
CA GLN A 119 18.35 8.76 -8.56
C GLN A 119 18.91 7.65 -7.68
N LYS A 120 19.93 7.95 -6.86
CA LYS A 120 20.50 7.00 -5.89
C LYS A 120 19.45 6.56 -4.86
N ASP A 121 18.73 7.52 -4.28
CA ASP A 121 17.65 7.26 -3.33
C ASP A 121 16.52 6.44 -3.98
N LEU A 122 16.18 6.72 -5.24
CA LEU A 122 15.22 5.92 -6.01
C LEU A 122 15.64 4.45 -6.08
N TYR A 123 16.87 4.18 -6.52
CA TYR A 123 17.38 2.81 -6.64
C TYR A 123 17.45 2.10 -5.29
N GLU A 124 17.87 2.79 -4.23
CA GLU A 124 17.89 2.22 -2.88
C GLU A 124 16.48 1.83 -2.40
N LYS A 125 15.46 2.65 -2.68
CA LYS A 125 14.06 2.32 -2.36
C LYS A 125 13.52 1.19 -3.24
N MET A 126 13.84 1.16 -4.53
CA MET A 126 13.43 0.06 -5.40
C MET A 126 14.03 -1.27 -4.92
N GLU A 127 15.32 -1.30 -4.58
CA GLU A 127 15.99 -2.49 -4.07
C GLU A 127 15.41 -2.93 -2.71
N TYR A 128 15.08 -1.96 -1.84
CA TYR A 128 14.38 -2.24 -0.59
C TYR A 128 13.01 -2.91 -0.83
N ILE A 129 12.22 -2.40 -1.79
CA ILE A 129 10.91 -2.98 -2.12
C ILE A 129 11.09 -4.39 -2.69
N LYS A 130 12.03 -4.56 -3.62
CA LYS A 130 12.31 -5.85 -4.29
C LYS A 130 12.68 -6.95 -3.29
N ASN A 131 13.53 -6.64 -2.33
CA ASN A 131 14.01 -7.62 -1.34
C ASN A 131 13.11 -7.72 -0.09
N ASN A 132 12.01 -6.97 -0.02
CA ASN A 132 11.15 -6.97 1.15
C ASN A 132 10.51 -8.34 1.45
N PRO A 133 10.05 -9.12 0.45
CA PRO A 133 9.56 -10.48 0.68
C PRO A 133 10.62 -11.40 1.33
N ILE A 134 11.88 -11.30 0.90
CA ILE A 134 13.00 -12.06 1.47
C ILE A 134 13.22 -11.66 2.93
N LYS A 135 13.27 -10.35 3.20
CA LYS A 135 13.43 -9.80 4.56
C LYS A 135 12.34 -10.30 5.51
N HIS A 136 11.14 -10.57 5.01
CA HIS A 136 10.01 -11.08 5.79
C HIS A 136 9.90 -12.62 5.78
N GLY A 137 10.86 -13.33 5.17
CA GLY A 137 10.88 -14.79 5.14
C GLY A 137 9.77 -15.42 4.29
N LEU A 138 9.20 -14.68 3.34
CA LEU A 138 8.11 -15.15 2.48
C LEU A 138 8.62 -16.00 1.31
N VAL A 139 9.83 -15.70 0.83
CA VAL A 139 10.52 -16.38 -0.29
C VAL A 139 12.03 -16.32 -0.05
N ASN A 140 12.79 -17.20 -0.72
CA ASN A 140 14.25 -17.19 -0.63
C ASN A 140 14.89 -16.26 -1.67
N VAL A 141 14.23 -16.09 -2.81
CA VAL A 141 14.66 -15.19 -3.89
C VAL A 141 13.51 -14.25 -4.28
N TRP A 142 13.83 -13.02 -4.65
CA TRP A 142 12.82 -11.96 -4.83
C TRP A 142 11.85 -12.25 -5.97
N ASN A 143 12.27 -13.00 -6.98
CA ASN A 143 11.48 -13.36 -8.16
C ASN A 143 10.55 -14.56 -7.93
N GLU A 144 10.47 -15.12 -6.72
CA GLU A 144 9.42 -16.05 -6.34
C GLU A 144 8.15 -15.33 -5.83
N TRP A 145 8.23 -14.02 -5.58
CA TRP A 145 7.12 -13.26 -5.02
C TRP A 145 6.29 -12.55 -6.10
N GLU A 146 5.20 -13.20 -6.52
CA GLU A 146 4.30 -12.72 -7.58
C GLU A 146 3.54 -11.42 -7.26
N TYR A 147 3.48 -11.01 -5.98
CA TYR A 147 2.76 -9.82 -5.54
C TYR A 147 3.63 -8.56 -5.58
N SER A 148 4.50 -8.46 -6.57
CA SER A 148 5.39 -7.32 -6.81
C SER A 148 5.43 -6.93 -8.28
N SER A 149 5.88 -5.70 -8.57
CA SER A 149 6.05 -5.20 -9.94
C SER A 149 7.39 -5.55 -10.59
N PHE A 150 8.20 -6.40 -9.95
CA PHE A 150 9.52 -6.80 -10.47
C PHE A 150 9.47 -8.09 -11.30
N MET A 151 8.31 -8.73 -11.34
CA MET A 151 8.04 -9.89 -12.18
C MET A 151 7.61 -9.41 -13.57
N PHE A 152 8.28 -9.91 -14.61
CA PHE A 152 7.96 -9.69 -16.01
C PHE A 152 7.24 -10.91 -16.59
#